data_AF-A0A2Z6NS95-F1
#
_entry.id   AF-A0A2Z6NS95-F1
#
_cell.length_a   1.000
_cell.length_b   1.000
_cell.length_c   1.000
_cell.angle_alpha   90.00
_cell.angle_beta   90.00
_cell.angle_gamma   90.00
#
_symmetry.space_group_name_H-M   'P 1'
#
loop_
_entity.id
_entity.type
_entity.pdbx_description
1 polymer ?
#
loop_
_entity_poly.entity_id
_entity_poly.type
_entity_poly.pdbx_seq_one_letter_code
_entity_poly.pdbx_strand_id
1 'polypeptide(L)'
;MAETNINIKPRNAKWGYSAFHSVTAMVGAAVLGFPFAMSQLGCFNSISGVSLVAAVMSLSYSTIAWIASIHKGSQPGVQYSSRYSTKAGNVFGIFSALGDIAFGYAGHNVILEIQSTIPSTPEMPSKVSMWRGMIIAYLVVALCYFPVTIFGYRAFGNSVDDNILLSLEKPRWLIIAANIFVVVHVLGSYQVYAVPVFHMLESFLVEKMNFKPTWFLRFVTRNSYVSITMLLAITFPFFGGLLSFFGGFVFAPTTYFLPCLMWICIYKPKIFSLSWCANWFCIIFGVLLMILAPIGALRQVILQAKDHKFYL
;
A
#
# COMPACT_ATOMS: atom_id res chain seq x y z
N MET A 1 -41.02 -27.23 -29.91
CA MET A 1 -39.77 -26.91 -30.62
C MET A 1 -40.06 -25.77 -31.58
N ALA A 2 -39.48 -24.60 -31.33
CA ALA A 2 -39.42 -23.49 -32.27
C ALA A 2 -38.18 -22.66 -31.92
N GLU A 3 -37.17 -22.69 -32.79
CA GLU A 3 -36.00 -21.83 -32.76
C GLU A 3 -36.38 -20.42 -33.23
N THR A 4 -35.93 -19.39 -32.53
CA THR A 4 -36.06 -17.99 -32.96
C THR A 4 -34.69 -17.44 -33.30
N ASN A 5 -34.40 -17.38 -34.61
CA ASN A 5 -33.28 -16.64 -35.19
C ASN A 5 -33.41 -15.14 -34.91
N ILE A 6 -32.45 -14.54 -34.20
CA ILE A 6 -32.37 -13.08 -34.03
C ILE A 6 -31.28 -12.54 -34.96
N ASN A 7 -31.71 -11.79 -35.97
CA ASN A 7 -30.88 -11.10 -36.94
C ASN A 7 -30.41 -9.75 -36.36
N ILE A 8 -29.09 -9.57 -36.14
CA ILE A 8 -28.52 -8.34 -35.55
C ILE A 8 -28.05 -7.40 -36.67
N LYS A 9 -28.67 -6.21 -36.78
CA LYS A 9 -28.26 -5.12 -37.67
C LYS A 9 -26.84 -4.59 -37.32
N PRO A 10 -26.01 -4.21 -38.29
CA PRO A 10 -24.68 -3.66 -38.02
C PRO A 10 -24.77 -2.22 -37.48
N ARG A 11 -24.02 -1.93 -36.41
CA ARG A 11 -23.94 -0.61 -35.77
C ARG A 11 -22.74 0.17 -36.32
N ASN A 12 -23.00 1.29 -37.00
CA ASN A 12 -22.00 2.29 -37.39
C ASN A 12 -21.80 3.30 -36.26
N ALA A 13 -20.73 3.16 -35.48
CA ALA A 13 -20.30 4.16 -34.49
C ALA A 13 -18.94 4.75 -34.90
N LYS A 14 -18.82 6.08 -34.89
CA LYS A 14 -17.60 6.81 -35.28
C LYS A 14 -16.62 6.90 -34.10
N TRP A 15 -15.34 6.67 -34.39
CA TRP A 15 -14.24 6.50 -33.42
C TRP A 15 -14.06 7.65 -32.41
N GLY A 16 -14.44 8.88 -32.78
CA GLY A 16 -14.36 10.06 -31.89
C GLY A 16 -15.27 9.98 -30.66
N TYR A 17 -16.45 9.34 -30.76
CA TYR A 17 -17.33 9.13 -29.60
C TYR A 17 -16.83 8.02 -28.68
N SER A 18 -16.19 6.97 -29.22
CA SER A 18 -15.51 5.94 -28.41
C SER A 18 -14.26 6.47 -27.71
N ALA A 19 -13.48 7.35 -28.34
CA ALA A 19 -12.30 7.95 -27.71
C ALA A 19 -12.67 8.83 -26.50
N PHE A 20 -13.74 9.63 -26.60
CA PHE A 20 -14.20 10.47 -25.50
C PHE A 20 -14.78 9.64 -24.34
N HIS A 21 -15.64 8.65 -24.62
CA HIS A 21 -16.20 7.77 -23.58
C HIS A 21 -15.15 6.82 -22.96
N SER A 22 -14.14 6.37 -23.69
CA SER A 22 -13.05 5.56 -23.14
C SER A 22 -12.11 6.38 -22.25
N VAL A 23 -11.82 7.64 -22.58
CA VAL A 23 -10.98 8.51 -21.74
C VAL A 23 -11.73 8.99 -20.48
N THR A 24 -13.03 9.30 -20.58
CA THR A 24 -13.85 9.66 -19.40
C THR A 24 -14.14 8.45 -18.49
N ALA A 25 -14.29 7.23 -19.05
CA ALA A 25 -14.36 5.99 -18.27
C ALA A 25 -13.01 5.62 -17.60
N MET A 26 -11.88 6.01 -18.19
CA MET A 26 -10.54 5.67 -17.67
C MET A 26 -10.05 6.54 -16.50
N VAL A 27 -10.71 7.66 -16.15
CA VAL A 27 -10.25 8.51 -15.04
C VAL A 27 -11.24 8.59 -13.86
N GLY A 28 -12.55 8.36 -14.08
CA GLY A 28 -13.54 8.28 -12.99
C GLY A 28 -13.95 6.86 -12.60
N ALA A 29 -14.02 5.93 -13.57
CA ALA A 29 -14.43 4.54 -13.32
C ALA A 29 -13.24 3.60 -13.01
N ALA A 30 -11.99 4.05 -13.14
CA ALA A 30 -10.84 3.30 -12.65
C ALA A 30 -10.73 3.33 -11.11
N VAL A 31 -11.14 4.45 -10.48
CA VAL A 31 -11.05 4.65 -9.03
C VAL A 31 -12.22 3.99 -8.28
N LEU A 32 -13.37 3.83 -8.94
CA LEU A 32 -14.55 3.17 -8.38
C LEU A 32 -14.88 1.83 -9.05
N GLY A 33 -14.91 1.78 -10.38
CA GLY A 33 -15.38 0.63 -11.16
C GLY A 33 -14.44 -0.57 -11.20
N PHE A 34 -13.12 -0.39 -11.18
CA PHE A 34 -12.19 -1.52 -11.14
C PHE A 34 -12.11 -2.17 -9.75
N PRO A 35 -11.92 -1.43 -8.64
CA PRO A 35 -12.06 -2.02 -7.30
C PRO A 35 -13.45 -2.61 -7.07
N PHE A 36 -14.51 -1.98 -7.59
CA PHE A 36 -15.86 -2.52 -7.57
C PHE A 36 -15.98 -3.85 -8.33
N ALA A 37 -15.54 -3.92 -9.60
CA ALA A 37 -15.60 -5.14 -10.40
C ALA A 37 -14.74 -6.27 -9.80
N MET A 38 -13.54 -5.93 -9.32
CA MET A 38 -12.64 -6.86 -8.65
C MET A 38 -13.18 -7.33 -7.29
N SER A 39 -13.90 -6.47 -6.56
CA SER A 39 -14.57 -6.85 -5.31
C SER A 39 -15.65 -7.92 -5.53
N GLN A 40 -16.12 -8.15 -6.75
CA GLN A 40 -17.11 -9.20 -7.05
C GLN A 40 -16.45 -10.54 -7.44
N LEU A 41 -15.14 -10.58 -7.72
CA LEU A 41 -14.43 -11.81 -8.06
C LEU A 41 -14.01 -12.56 -6.78
N GLY A 42 -14.77 -13.60 -6.44
CA GLY A 42 -14.67 -14.32 -5.16
C GLY A 42 -13.60 -15.40 -5.04
N CYS A 43 -12.52 -15.43 -5.84
CA CYS A 43 -11.53 -16.51 -5.75
C CYS A 43 -10.07 -16.07 -5.97
N PHE A 44 -9.18 -16.44 -5.04
CA PHE A 44 -7.75 -16.09 -5.03
C PHE A 44 -6.97 -16.58 -6.26
N ASN A 45 -7.38 -17.66 -6.93
CA ASN A 45 -6.74 -18.09 -8.17
C ASN A 45 -6.88 -17.04 -9.30
N SER A 46 -7.97 -16.27 -9.32
CA SER A 46 -8.14 -15.12 -10.22
C SER A 46 -7.33 -13.89 -9.78
N ILE A 47 -6.91 -13.84 -8.51
CA ILE A 47 -6.12 -12.75 -7.92
C ILE A 47 -4.61 -12.96 -8.20
N SER A 48 -4.15 -14.20 -8.38
CA SER A 48 -2.74 -14.49 -8.67
C SER A 48 -2.19 -13.71 -9.89
N GLY A 49 -2.96 -13.64 -10.98
CA GLY A 49 -2.62 -12.85 -12.16
C GLY A 49 -2.63 -11.35 -11.89
N VAL A 50 -3.57 -10.86 -11.08
CA VAL A 50 -3.65 -9.45 -10.66
C VAL A 50 -2.45 -9.08 -9.80
N SER A 51 -2.06 -9.95 -8.86
CA SER A 51 -0.87 -9.78 -8.03
C SER A 51 0.42 -9.80 -8.85
N LEU A 52 0.51 -10.67 -9.86
CA LEU A 52 1.66 -10.71 -10.77
C LEU A 52 1.79 -9.41 -11.58
N VAL A 53 0.68 -8.95 -12.18
CA VAL A 53 0.65 -7.66 -12.89
C VAL A 53 1.03 -6.52 -11.95
N ALA A 54 0.45 -6.47 -10.75
CA ALA A 54 0.76 -5.45 -9.76
C ALA A 54 2.25 -5.46 -9.34
N ALA A 55 2.86 -6.64 -9.21
CA ALA A 55 4.29 -6.78 -8.89
C ALA A 55 5.18 -6.31 -10.04
N VAL A 56 4.87 -6.68 -11.28
CA VAL A 56 5.61 -6.23 -12.48
C VAL A 56 5.53 -4.71 -12.62
N MET A 57 4.35 -4.13 -12.42
CA MET A 57 4.17 -2.67 -12.45
C MET A 57 4.94 -1.98 -11.32
N SER A 58 4.99 -2.59 -10.12
CA SER A 58 5.79 -2.09 -8.99
C SER A 58 7.27 -1.97 -9.32
N LEU A 59 7.82 -3.07 -9.85
CA LEU A 59 9.20 -3.11 -10.30
C LEU A 59 9.45 -2.07 -11.39
N SER A 60 8.54 -1.98 -12.37
CA SER A 60 8.68 -1.07 -13.51
C SER A 60 8.73 0.40 -13.09
N TYR A 61 7.80 0.88 -12.26
CA TYR A 61 7.83 2.29 -11.83
C TYR A 61 8.99 2.58 -10.88
N SER A 62 9.38 1.63 -10.03
CA SER A 62 10.56 1.77 -9.17
C SER A 62 11.83 1.88 -10.01
N THR A 63 11.98 1.01 -11.02
CA THR A 63 13.08 1.06 -12.00
C THR A 63 13.13 2.39 -12.73
N ILE A 64 11.99 2.89 -13.20
CA ILE A 64 11.92 4.23 -13.81
C ILE A 64 12.39 5.30 -12.82
N ALA A 65 11.91 5.26 -11.57
CA ALA A 65 12.25 6.28 -10.57
C ALA A 65 13.75 6.37 -10.31
N TRP A 66 14.43 5.24 -10.06
CA TRP A 66 15.86 5.28 -9.77
C TRP A 66 16.72 5.48 -11.01
N ILE A 67 16.39 4.91 -12.17
CA ILE A 67 17.13 5.14 -13.42
C ILE A 67 17.01 6.61 -13.84
N ALA A 68 15.80 7.17 -13.80
CA ALA A 68 15.59 8.58 -14.12
C ALA A 68 16.36 9.48 -13.14
N SER A 69 16.41 9.13 -11.85
CA SER A 69 17.20 9.87 -10.86
C SER A 69 18.71 9.81 -11.15
N ILE A 70 19.24 8.63 -11.54
CA ILE A 70 20.64 8.51 -12.00
C ILE A 70 20.90 9.40 -13.21
N HIS A 71 20.02 9.35 -14.21
CA HIS A 71 20.18 10.08 -15.45
C HIS A 71 20.08 11.59 -15.25
N LYS A 72 19.17 12.05 -14.37
CA LYS A 72 19.06 13.47 -14.01
C LYS A 72 20.33 13.96 -13.28
N GLY A 73 20.96 13.08 -12.51
CA GLY A 73 22.12 13.41 -11.68
C GLY A 73 21.79 14.45 -10.60
N SER A 74 22.81 14.87 -9.86
CA SER A 74 22.67 15.93 -8.86
C SER A 74 22.31 17.25 -9.54
N GLN A 75 21.14 17.80 -9.19
CA GLN A 75 20.66 19.04 -9.80
C GLN A 75 21.53 20.25 -9.39
N PRO A 76 21.64 21.28 -10.24
CA PRO A 76 22.30 22.53 -9.86
C PRO A 76 21.66 23.13 -8.61
N GLY A 77 22.47 23.38 -7.57
CA GLY A 77 22.00 23.95 -6.30
C GLY A 77 21.41 22.95 -5.31
N VAL A 78 21.53 21.63 -5.56
CA VAL A 78 21.09 20.60 -4.60
C VAL A 78 21.79 20.75 -3.25
N GLN A 79 21.03 20.67 -2.17
CA GLN A 79 21.55 20.73 -0.81
C GLN A 79 21.29 19.41 -0.10
N TYR A 80 22.29 18.94 0.65
CA TYR A 80 22.19 17.75 1.51
C TYR A 80 22.14 18.12 2.99
N SER A 81 21.91 19.40 3.28
CA SER A 81 21.68 19.91 4.62
C SER A 81 20.29 19.48 5.12
N SER A 82 20.04 19.71 6.40
CA SER A 82 18.75 19.42 7.00
C SER A 82 17.57 20.02 6.21
N ARG A 83 16.52 19.21 6.01
CA ARG A 83 15.25 19.64 5.40
C ARG A 83 14.50 20.70 6.22
N TYR A 84 14.74 20.74 7.54
CA TYR A 84 14.02 21.63 8.46
C TYR A 84 14.95 22.69 9.05
N SER A 85 14.51 23.95 9.02
CA SER A 85 15.29 25.08 9.53
C SER A 85 15.52 25.06 11.05
N THR A 86 14.70 24.31 11.81
CA THR A 86 14.77 24.27 13.28
C THR A 86 15.19 22.89 13.79
N LYS A 87 15.86 22.86 14.95
CA LYS A 87 16.21 21.60 15.64
C LYS A 87 14.97 20.76 15.96
N ALA A 88 13.91 21.41 16.46
CA ALA A 88 12.64 20.75 16.74
C ALA A 88 12.03 20.15 15.45
N GLY A 89 12.04 20.90 14.34
CA GLY A 89 11.57 20.40 13.04
C GLY A 89 12.32 19.13 12.59
N ASN A 90 13.63 19.08 12.80
CA ASN A 90 14.44 17.90 12.53
C ASN A 90 14.04 16.68 13.37
N VAL A 91 13.85 16.86 14.67
CA VAL A 91 13.44 15.77 15.56
C VAL A 91 12.09 15.19 15.14
N PHE A 92 11.11 16.05 14.88
CA PHE A 92 9.80 15.59 14.39
C PHE A 92 9.89 14.96 12.98
N GLY A 93 10.79 15.46 12.14
CA GLY A 93 11.10 14.86 10.84
C GLY A 93 11.64 13.43 10.96
N ILE A 94 12.57 13.20 11.90
CA ILE A 94 13.10 11.87 12.19
C ILE A 94 11.99 10.95 12.68
N PHE A 95 11.13 11.43 13.58
CA PHE A 95 9.99 10.64 14.05
C PHE A 95 9.06 10.27 12.90
N SER A 96 8.76 11.21 12.00
CA SER A 96 7.92 10.91 10.83
C SER A 96 8.58 9.86 9.93
N ALA A 97 9.89 10.02 9.65
CA ALA A 97 10.63 9.08 8.80
C ALA A 97 10.68 7.65 9.36
N LEU A 98 10.74 7.49 10.69
CA LEU A 98 10.64 6.17 11.32
C LEU A 98 9.29 5.49 11.03
N GLY A 99 8.21 6.27 11.02
CA GLY A 99 6.87 5.81 10.61
C GLY A 99 6.83 5.41 9.14
N ASP A 100 7.40 6.23 8.26
CA ASP A 100 7.44 5.95 6.80
C ASP A 100 8.20 4.64 6.51
N ILE A 101 9.33 4.43 7.19
CA ILE A 101 10.10 3.19 7.09
C ILE A 101 9.26 2.00 7.59
N ALA A 102 8.59 2.13 8.74
CA ALA A 102 7.72 1.07 9.25
C ALA A 102 6.56 0.74 8.29
N PHE A 103 5.95 1.77 7.68
CA PHE A 103 4.91 1.59 6.67
C PHE A 103 5.42 0.84 5.43
N GLY A 104 6.63 1.17 4.96
CA GLY A 104 7.23 0.53 3.78
C GLY A 104 7.34 -1.00 3.88
N TYR A 105 7.33 -1.56 5.09
CA TYR A 105 7.42 -3.02 5.30
C TYR A 105 6.12 -3.65 5.83
N ALA A 106 4.97 -3.01 5.65
CA ALA A 106 3.67 -3.43 6.21
C ALA A 106 2.97 -4.63 5.51
N GLY A 107 3.74 -5.54 4.92
CA GLY A 107 3.21 -6.72 4.22
C GLY A 107 2.61 -7.79 5.14
N HIS A 108 2.83 -7.70 6.46
CA HIS A 108 2.53 -8.77 7.41
C HIS A 108 1.04 -9.05 7.62
N ASN A 109 0.16 -8.07 7.42
CA ASN A 109 -1.28 -8.19 7.67
C ASN A 109 -1.99 -9.17 6.72
N VAL A 110 -1.37 -9.50 5.59
CA VAL A 110 -1.92 -10.45 4.60
C VAL A 110 -1.18 -11.79 4.61
N ILE A 111 -0.10 -11.95 5.41
CA ILE A 111 0.74 -13.16 5.38
C ILE A 111 -0.07 -14.39 5.76
N LEU A 112 -0.89 -14.32 6.81
CA LEU A 112 -1.66 -15.49 7.26
C LEU A 112 -2.72 -15.91 6.24
N GLU A 113 -3.33 -14.93 5.56
CA GLU A 113 -4.27 -15.17 4.47
C GLU A 113 -3.56 -15.82 3.27
N ILE A 114 -2.37 -15.34 2.89
CA ILE A 114 -1.58 -15.98 1.82
C ILE A 114 -1.15 -17.38 2.25
N GLN A 115 -0.73 -17.56 3.51
CA GLN A 115 -0.25 -18.84 4.03
C GLN A 115 -1.34 -19.91 4.03
N SER A 116 -2.59 -19.54 4.31
CA SER A 116 -3.72 -20.46 4.32
C SER A 116 -4.03 -21.03 2.93
N THR A 117 -3.60 -20.35 1.86
CA THR A 117 -3.75 -20.84 0.47
C THR A 117 -2.66 -21.81 0.02
N ILE A 118 -1.54 -21.88 0.74
CA ILE A 118 -0.43 -22.78 0.40
C ILE A 118 -0.80 -24.19 0.88
N PRO A 119 -0.80 -25.20 -0.02
CA PRO A 119 -1.03 -26.58 0.38
C PRO A 119 -0.08 -27.00 1.50
N SER A 120 -0.62 -27.62 2.54
CA SER A 120 0.17 -28.13 3.67
C SER A 120 -0.19 -29.56 4.00
N THR A 121 0.82 -30.38 4.24
CA THR A 121 0.68 -31.72 4.79
C THR A 121 1.47 -31.82 6.10
N PRO A 122 1.23 -32.82 6.98
CA PRO A 122 2.04 -33.03 8.17
C PRO A 122 3.55 -33.14 7.88
N GLU A 123 3.92 -33.71 6.74
CA GLU A 123 5.30 -33.86 6.28
C GLU A 123 5.88 -32.58 5.67
N MET A 124 5.02 -31.75 5.04
CA MET A 124 5.40 -30.52 4.34
C MET A 124 4.56 -29.34 4.86
N PRO A 125 4.95 -28.74 6.00
CA PRO A 125 4.20 -27.62 6.57
C PRO A 125 4.38 -26.34 5.73
N SER A 126 3.28 -25.60 5.52
CA SER A 126 3.25 -24.37 4.70
C SER A 126 4.27 -23.30 5.13
N LYS A 127 4.68 -23.31 6.40
CA LYS A 127 5.69 -22.39 6.97
C LYS A 127 7.01 -22.41 6.20
N VAL A 128 7.43 -23.56 5.66
CA VAL A 128 8.72 -23.69 4.96
C VAL A 128 8.67 -22.96 3.61
N SER A 129 7.61 -23.19 2.84
CA SER A 129 7.38 -22.50 1.56
C SER A 129 7.14 -21.00 1.78
N MET A 130 6.37 -20.64 2.81
CA MET A 130 6.11 -19.25 3.17
C MET A 130 7.42 -18.50 3.51
N TRP A 131 8.31 -19.11 4.30
CA TRP A 131 9.60 -18.51 4.66
C TRP A 131 10.47 -18.23 3.43
N ARG A 132 10.56 -19.18 2.49
CA ARG A 132 11.31 -18.98 1.23
C ARG A 132 10.73 -17.85 0.39
N GLY A 133 9.40 -17.82 0.27
CA GLY A 133 8.68 -16.73 -0.42
C GLY A 133 8.96 -15.37 0.21
N MET A 134 8.96 -15.30 1.55
CA MET A 134 9.26 -14.09 2.31
C MET A 134 10.66 -13.55 2.04
N ILE A 135 11.68 -14.42 2.06
CA ILE A 135 13.06 -14.02 1.76
C ILE A 135 13.15 -13.37 0.38
N ILE A 136 12.58 -14.02 -0.64
CA ILE A 136 12.60 -13.49 -2.02
C ILE A 136 11.86 -12.15 -2.08
N ALA A 137 10.69 -12.04 -1.47
CA ALA A 137 9.92 -10.80 -1.45
C ALA A 137 10.69 -9.64 -0.81
N TYR A 138 11.32 -9.85 0.36
CA TYR A 138 12.12 -8.83 1.03
C TYR A 138 13.37 -8.43 0.23
N LEU A 139 14.01 -9.37 -0.48
CA LEU A 139 15.11 -9.05 -1.39
C LEU A 139 14.65 -8.17 -2.55
N VAL A 140 13.50 -8.48 -3.15
CA VAL A 140 12.92 -7.66 -4.23
C VAL A 140 12.54 -6.27 -3.72
N VAL A 141 11.93 -6.16 -2.53
CA VAL A 141 11.62 -4.87 -1.90
C VAL A 141 12.89 -4.07 -1.67
N ALA A 142 13.96 -4.69 -1.14
CA ALA A 142 15.25 -4.02 -0.96
C ALA A 142 15.83 -3.50 -2.28
N LEU A 143 15.74 -4.28 -3.36
CA LEU A 143 16.17 -3.88 -4.71
C LEU A 143 15.33 -2.73 -5.30
N CYS A 144 14.11 -2.51 -4.81
CA CYS A 144 13.29 -1.37 -5.20
C CYS A 144 13.60 -0.14 -4.33
N TYR A 145 13.65 -0.31 -3.01
CA TYR A 145 13.71 0.80 -2.06
C TYR A 145 15.10 1.43 -1.98
N PHE A 146 16.16 0.62 -1.85
CA PHE A 146 17.51 1.17 -1.67
C PHE A 146 17.96 1.98 -2.89
N PRO A 147 17.82 1.52 -4.15
CA PRO A 147 18.20 2.34 -5.30
C PRO A 147 17.40 3.63 -5.41
N VAL A 148 16.08 3.58 -5.19
CA VAL A 148 15.23 4.79 -5.22
C VAL A 148 15.67 5.79 -4.15
N THR A 149 15.91 5.34 -2.93
CA THR A 149 16.36 6.21 -1.83
C THR A 149 17.75 6.78 -2.09
N ILE A 150 18.72 5.94 -2.50
CA ILE A 150 20.11 6.36 -2.72
C ILE A 150 20.20 7.33 -3.91
N PHE A 151 19.69 6.93 -5.07
CA PHE A 151 19.82 7.73 -6.29
C PHE A 151 18.85 8.91 -6.30
N GLY A 152 17.65 8.76 -5.74
CA GLY A 152 16.69 9.85 -5.57
C GLY A 152 17.23 10.92 -4.63
N TYR A 153 17.71 10.55 -3.44
CA TYR A 153 18.29 11.53 -2.52
C TYR A 153 19.57 12.16 -3.07
N ARG A 154 20.39 11.41 -3.82
CA ARG A 154 21.56 11.99 -4.52
C ARG A 154 21.17 12.98 -5.63
N ALA A 155 20.04 12.78 -6.30
CA ALA A 155 19.60 13.68 -7.36
C ALA A 155 18.99 14.98 -6.79
N PHE A 156 18.18 14.86 -5.73
CA PHE A 156 17.30 15.92 -5.24
C PHE A 156 17.62 16.45 -3.83
N GLY A 157 18.45 15.75 -3.06
CA GLY A 157 18.84 16.17 -1.71
C GLY A 157 17.63 16.42 -0.81
N ASN A 158 17.70 17.49 -0.03
CA ASN A 158 16.67 17.88 0.93
C ASN A 158 15.38 18.47 0.31
N SER A 159 15.35 18.68 -1.01
CA SER A 159 14.18 19.16 -1.76
C SER A 159 13.37 18.03 -2.40
N VAL A 160 13.65 16.77 -2.05
CA VAL A 160 12.91 15.62 -2.59
C VAL A 160 11.46 15.61 -2.08
N ASP A 161 10.51 15.42 -2.99
CA ASP A 161 9.10 15.21 -2.64
C ASP A 161 8.85 13.81 -2.04
N ASP A 162 7.79 13.69 -1.24
CA ASP A 162 7.37 12.40 -0.64
C ASP A 162 7.12 11.33 -1.73
N ASN A 163 6.59 11.77 -2.89
CA ASN A 163 6.52 10.97 -4.10
C ASN A 163 7.64 11.38 -5.06
N ILE A 164 8.68 10.55 -5.15
CA ILE A 164 9.86 10.79 -6.00
C ILE A 164 9.53 11.07 -7.48
N LEU A 165 8.40 10.55 -8.00
CA LEU A 165 7.99 10.79 -9.39
C LEU A 165 7.62 12.26 -9.64
N LEU A 166 7.22 13.00 -8.60
CA LEU A 166 6.97 14.44 -8.69
C LEU A 166 8.29 15.21 -8.83
N SER A 167 9.33 14.82 -8.08
CA SER A 167 10.68 15.40 -8.15
C SER A 167 11.34 15.27 -9.54
N LEU A 168 10.92 14.29 -10.35
CA LEU A 168 11.52 14.05 -11.67
C LEU A 168 11.25 15.19 -12.67
N GLU A 169 10.07 15.82 -12.65
CA GLU A 169 9.59 16.92 -13.53
C GLU A 169 9.63 16.69 -15.07
N LYS A 170 10.69 16.07 -15.60
CA LYS A 170 10.94 15.78 -17.03
C LYS A 170 11.67 14.44 -17.21
N PRO A 171 11.51 13.76 -18.37
CA PRO A 171 10.55 14.07 -19.44
C PRO A 171 9.12 13.65 -19.06
N ARG A 172 8.12 14.44 -19.48
CA ARG A 172 6.71 14.26 -19.05
C ARG A 172 6.13 12.89 -19.42
N TRP A 173 6.46 12.35 -20.59
CA TRP A 173 5.94 11.05 -21.04
C TRP A 173 6.36 9.91 -20.10
N LEU A 174 7.58 9.96 -19.58
CA LEU A 174 8.13 8.94 -18.68
C LEU A 174 7.43 8.99 -17.32
N ILE A 175 7.18 10.20 -16.82
CA ILE A 175 6.44 10.42 -15.57
C ILE A 175 4.99 9.95 -15.71
N ILE A 176 4.34 10.23 -16.84
CA ILE A 176 2.99 9.75 -17.12
C ILE A 176 2.97 8.21 -17.14
N ALA A 177 3.92 7.57 -17.84
CA ALA A 177 4.03 6.12 -17.87
C ALA A 177 4.24 5.53 -16.46
N ALA A 178 5.15 6.11 -15.67
CA ALA A 178 5.39 5.67 -14.29
C ALA A 178 4.15 5.82 -13.41
N ASN A 179 3.40 6.92 -13.53
CA ASN A 179 2.16 7.11 -12.79
C ASN A 179 1.07 6.11 -13.21
N ILE A 180 0.96 5.75 -14.50
CA ILE A 180 0.05 4.69 -14.94
C ILE A 180 0.43 3.35 -14.28
N PHE A 181 1.72 3.01 -14.22
CA PHE A 181 2.19 1.81 -13.54
C PHE A 181 1.89 1.84 -12.03
N VAL A 182 2.07 2.98 -11.36
CA VAL A 182 1.66 3.16 -9.96
C VAL A 182 0.16 2.91 -9.79
N VAL A 183 -0.69 3.46 -10.67
CA VAL A 183 -2.14 3.24 -10.61
C VAL A 183 -2.48 1.76 -10.74
N VAL A 184 -1.93 1.06 -11.73
CA VAL A 184 -2.19 -0.38 -11.92
C VAL A 184 -1.71 -1.20 -10.71
N HIS A 185 -0.52 -0.88 -10.18
CA HIS A 185 0.01 -1.50 -8.97
C HIS A 185 -0.92 -1.30 -7.77
N VAL A 186 -1.32 -0.06 -7.48
CA VAL A 186 -2.17 0.28 -6.33
C VAL A 186 -3.55 -0.36 -6.44
N LEU A 187 -4.13 -0.43 -7.64
CA LEU A 187 -5.40 -1.12 -7.87
C LEU A 187 -5.30 -2.62 -7.55
N GLY A 188 -4.23 -3.29 -7.97
CA GLY A 188 -3.99 -4.69 -7.64
C GLY A 188 -3.74 -4.92 -6.15
N SER A 189 -2.90 -4.06 -5.54
CA SER A 189 -2.62 -4.10 -4.10
C SER A 189 -3.87 -3.87 -3.26
N TYR A 190 -4.73 -2.91 -3.64
CA TYR A 190 -6.00 -2.64 -2.95
C TYR A 190 -6.84 -3.91 -2.85
N GLN A 191 -6.95 -4.69 -3.93
CA GLN A 191 -7.71 -5.93 -3.90
C GLN A 191 -7.14 -6.94 -2.88
N VAL A 192 -5.82 -7.11 -2.85
CA VAL A 192 -5.15 -8.03 -1.91
C VAL A 192 -5.40 -7.64 -0.46
N TYR A 193 -5.38 -6.35 -0.15
CA TYR A 193 -5.61 -5.83 1.21
C TYR A 193 -7.10 -5.73 1.59
N ALA A 194 -8.00 -5.45 0.64
CA ALA A 194 -9.42 -5.26 0.92
C ALA A 194 -10.17 -6.58 1.12
N VAL A 195 -9.74 -7.68 0.49
CA VAL A 195 -10.41 -8.99 0.61
C VAL A 195 -10.51 -9.48 2.07
N PRO A 196 -9.44 -9.50 2.88
CA PRO A 196 -9.54 -9.87 4.30
C PRO A 196 -10.48 -8.97 5.08
N VAL A 197 -10.50 -7.67 4.78
CA VAL A 197 -11.39 -6.70 5.44
C VAL A 197 -12.85 -6.97 5.09
N PHE A 198 -13.15 -7.26 3.82
CA PHE A 198 -14.49 -7.64 3.39
C PHE A 198 -14.97 -8.91 4.10
N HIS A 199 -14.12 -9.93 4.19
CA HIS A 199 -14.46 -11.16 4.92
C HIS A 199 -14.70 -10.90 6.40
N MET A 200 -13.84 -10.09 7.05
CA MET A 200 -14.01 -9.73 8.46
C MET A 200 -15.34 -8.99 8.71
N LEU A 201 -15.68 -8.00 7.88
CA LEU A 201 -16.93 -7.24 8.02
C LEU A 201 -18.16 -8.11 7.74
N GLU A 202 -18.12 -8.95 6.71
CA GLU A 202 -19.19 -9.89 6.38
C GLU A 202 -19.41 -10.91 7.51
N SER A 203 -18.34 -11.53 8.03
CA SER A 203 -18.41 -12.46 9.16
C SER A 203 -18.96 -11.78 10.41
N PHE A 204 -18.54 -10.55 10.72
CA PHE A 204 -19.08 -9.80 11.85
C PHE A 204 -20.60 -9.57 11.70
N LEU A 205 -21.06 -9.15 10.53
CA LEU A 205 -22.47 -8.91 10.27
C LEU A 205 -23.30 -10.19 10.36
N VAL A 206 -22.79 -11.31 9.87
CA VAL A 206 -23.52 -12.59 9.87
C VAL A 206 -23.51 -13.24 11.25
N GLU A 207 -22.33 -13.35 11.88
CA GLU A 207 -22.16 -14.14 13.11
C GLU A 207 -22.47 -13.35 14.39
N LYS A 208 -22.19 -12.04 14.42
CA LYS A 208 -22.40 -11.21 15.61
C LYS A 208 -23.69 -10.41 15.54
N MET A 209 -24.02 -9.89 14.36
CA MET A 209 -25.23 -9.08 14.15
C MET A 209 -26.41 -9.89 13.60
N ASN A 210 -26.26 -11.21 13.40
CA ASN A 210 -27.29 -12.14 12.94
C ASN A 210 -27.96 -11.75 11.60
N PHE A 211 -27.25 -11.06 10.72
CA PHE A 211 -27.75 -10.80 9.36
C PHE A 211 -27.71 -12.07 8.50
N LYS A 212 -28.66 -12.19 7.56
CA LYS A 212 -28.66 -13.29 6.60
C LYS A 212 -27.54 -13.08 5.56
N PRO A 213 -26.73 -14.10 5.24
CA PRO A 213 -25.65 -14.02 4.25
C PRO A 213 -26.22 -13.96 2.82
N THR A 214 -26.72 -12.79 2.44
CA THR A 214 -27.32 -12.55 1.12
C THR A 214 -26.34 -11.82 0.21
N TRP A 215 -26.51 -11.97 -1.11
CA TRP A 215 -25.74 -11.21 -2.08
C TRP A 215 -25.88 -9.68 -1.86
N PHE A 216 -27.07 -9.23 -1.49
CA PHE A 216 -27.34 -7.82 -1.19
C PHE A 216 -26.54 -7.31 0.02
N LEU A 217 -26.44 -8.10 1.10
CA LEU A 217 -25.61 -7.74 2.26
C LEU A 217 -24.14 -7.56 1.85
N ARG A 218 -23.60 -8.52 1.08
CA ARG A 218 -22.21 -8.46 0.59
C ARG A 218 -22.00 -7.25 -0.32
N PHE A 219 -22.94 -6.98 -1.22
CA PHE A 219 -22.90 -5.83 -2.10
C PHE A 219 -22.87 -4.52 -1.31
N VAL A 220 -23.79 -4.33 -0.36
CA VAL A 220 -23.87 -3.11 0.46
C VAL A 220 -22.63 -2.93 1.32
N THR A 221 -22.16 -3.98 2.00
CA THR A 221 -20.99 -3.91 2.88
C THR A 221 -19.70 -3.58 2.13
N ARG A 222 -19.47 -4.19 0.95
CA ARG A 222 -18.28 -3.90 0.14
C ARG A 222 -18.31 -2.48 -0.42
N ASN A 223 -19.46 -2.04 -0.93
CA ASN A 223 -19.61 -0.69 -1.49
C ASN A 223 -19.53 0.40 -0.42
N SER A 224 -20.09 0.18 0.77
CA SER A 224 -19.99 1.14 1.87
C SER A 224 -18.53 1.28 2.33
N TYR A 225 -17.79 0.18 2.46
CA TYR A 225 -16.37 0.21 2.76
C TYR A 225 -15.58 1.02 1.72
N VAL A 226 -15.74 0.71 0.42
CA VAL A 226 -15.04 1.42 -0.66
C VAL A 226 -15.38 2.92 -0.62
N SER A 227 -16.66 3.25 -0.47
CA SER A 227 -17.13 4.64 -0.40
C SER A 227 -16.53 5.41 0.78
N ILE A 228 -16.46 4.80 1.96
CA ILE A 228 -15.84 5.39 3.16
C ILE A 228 -14.34 5.60 2.93
N THR A 229 -13.63 4.60 2.42
CA THR A 229 -12.19 4.74 2.14
C THR A 229 -11.89 5.82 1.10
N MET A 230 -12.76 5.97 0.08
CA MET A 230 -12.66 7.04 -0.90
C MET A 230 -12.90 8.41 -0.27
N LEU A 231 -13.92 8.55 0.57
CA LEU A 231 -14.22 9.80 1.26
C LEU A 231 -13.03 10.24 2.12
N LEU A 232 -12.42 9.30 2.86
CA LEU A 232 -11.21 9.57 3.64
C LEU A 232 -10.03 9.98 2.77
N ALA A 233 -9.83 9.31 1.63
CA ALA A 233 -8.74 9.63 0.69
C ALA A 233 -8.89 11.03 0.07
N ILE A 234 -10.12 11.44 -0.27
CA ILE A 234 -10.41 12.79 -0.77
C ILE A 234 -10.26 13.83 0.34
N THR A 235 -10.69 13.50 1.57
CA THR A 235 -10.64 14.42 2.70
C THR A 235 -9.22 14.70 3.16
N PHE A 236 -8.35 13.68 3.24
CA PHE A 236 -7.00 13.82 3.81
C PHE A 236 -5.91 13.51 2.77
N PRO A 237 -5.59 14.42 1.84
CA PRO A 237 -4.61 14.19 0.78
C PRO A 237 -3.13 14.33 1.25
N PHE A 238 -2.83 14.03 2.51
CA PHE A 238 -1.50 14.20 3.12
C PHE A 238 -0.70 12.91 3.06
N PHE A 239 -0.16 12.58 1.88
CA PHE A 239 0.46 11.27 1.61
C PHE A 239 1.53 10.87 2.64
N GLY A 240 2.65 11.61 2.76
CA GLY A 240 3.72 11.27 3.72
C GLY A 240 3.25 11.24 5.18
N GLY A 241 2.47 12.24 5.59
CA GLY A 241 1.92 12.30 6.95
C GLY A 241 1.03 11.09 7.30
N LEU A 242 0.17 10.64 6.38
CA LEU A 242 -0.68 9.46 6.61
C LEU A 242 0.13 8.17 6.64
N LEU A 243 1.08 7.98 5.72
CA LEU A 243 1.96 6.80 5.69
C LEU A 243 2.70 6.66 7.02
N SER A 244 3.35 7.75 7.45
CA SER A 244 4.06 7.78 8.72
C SER A 244 3.17 7.48 9.92
N PHE A 245 1.98 8.10 9.96
CA PHE A 245 1.02 7.89 11.04
C PHE A 245 0.61 6.42 11.15
N PHE A 246 0.18 5.81 10.04
CA PHE A 246 -0.25 4.41 10.04
C PHE A 246 0.91 3.44 10.26
N GLY A 247 2.10 3.75 9.74
CA GLY A 247 3.34 3.00 9.99
C GLY A 247 3.68 2.90 11.48
N GLY A 248 3.58 4.02 12.18
CA GLY A 248 3.76 4.06 13.64
C GLY A 248 2.58 3.45 14.39
N PHE A 249 1.40 4.07 14.28
CA PHE A 249 0.26 3.78 15.15
C PHE A 249 -0.34 2.39 14.94
N VAL A 250 -0.46 1.95 13.69
CA VAL A 250 -1.14 0.68 13.36
C VAL A 250 -0.13 -0.44 13.17
N PHE A 251 0.93 -0.19 12.41
CA PHE A 251 1.86 -1.28 12.08
C PHE A 251 2.87 -1.57 13.18
N ALA A 252 3.35 -0.57 13.93
CA ALA A 252 4.28 -0.86 15.02
C ALA A 252 3.71 -1.88 16.04
N PRO A 253 2.42 -1.80 16.44
CA PRO A 253 1.78 -2.84 17.23
C PRO A 253 1.80 -4.23 16.64
N THR A 254 1.30 -4.34 15.42
CA THR A 254 1.08 -5.62 14.74
C THR A 254 2.36 -6.32 14.32
N THR A 255 3.46 -5.59 14.17
CA THR A 255 4.74 -6.12 13.68
C THR A 255 5.77 -6.32 14.79
N TYR A 256 5.92 -5.33 15.69
CA TYR A 256 7.06 -5.30 16.60
C TYR A 256 6.72 -5.77 18.01
N PHE A 257 5.57 -5.34 18.57
CA PHE A 257 5.26 -5.69 19.96
C PHE A 257 4.36 -6.94 20.06
N LEU A 258 3.26 -7.03 19.28
CA LEU A 258 2.29 -8.13 19.45
C LEU A 258 2.91 -9.51 19.19
N PRO A 259 3.61 -9.75 18.07
CA PRO A 259 4.22 -11.05 17.81
C PRO A 259 5.27 -11.43 18.85
N CYS A 260 6.05 -10.46 19.33
CA CYS A 260 7.08 -10.68 20.35
C CYS A 260 6.48 -11.02 21.72
N LEU A 261 5.39 -10.36 22.12
CA LEU A 261 4.64 -10.72 23.32
C LEU A 261 4.05 -12.13 23.21
N MET A 262 3.41 -12.44 22.08
CA MET A 262 2.87 -13.78 21.84
C MET A 262 3.98 -14.84 21.91
N TRP A 263 5.14 -14.59 21.29
CA TRP A 263 6.30 -15.49 21.34
C TRP A 263 6.78 -15.75 22.76
N ILE A 264 6.97 -14.70 23.57
CA ILE A 264 7.41 -14.82 24.96
C ILE A 264 6.39 -15.61 25.79
N CYS A 265 5.09 -15.32 25.64
CA CYS A 265 4.02 -15.99 26.38
C CYS A 265 3.88 -17.48 26.03
N ILE A 266 4.03 -17.84 24.75
CA ILE A 266 3.87 -19.21 24.26
C ILE A 266 5.11 -20.04 24.53
N TYR A 267 6.28 -19.57 24.12
CA TYR A 267 7.52 -20.36 24.13
C TYR A 267 8.35 -20.20 25.40
N LYS A 268 8.08 -19.18 26.22
CA LYS A 268 8.75 -18.91 27.51
C LYS A 268 10.29 -19.07 27.42
N PRO A 269 10.98 -18.32 26.55
CA PRO A 269 12.42 -18.45 26.38
C PRO A 269 13.16 -18.15 27.67
N LYS A 270 14.35 -18.77 27.86
CA LYS A 270 15.20 -18.51 29.02
C LYS A 270 15.48 -17.01 29.15
N ILE A 271 15.32 -16.48 30.37
CA ILE A 271 15.59 -15.08 30.68
C ILE A 271 17.04 -14.76 30.30
N PHE A 272 17.27 -13.60 29.69
CA PHE A 272 18.57 -13.17 29.14
C PHE A 272 19.14 -14.03 28.00
N SER A 273 18.39 -14.98 27.44
CA SER A 273 18.76 -15.59 26.16
C SER A 273 18.69 -14.56 25.02
N LEU A 274 19.40 -14.82 23.93
CA LEU A 274 19.38 -13.96 22.75
C LEU A 274 17.95 -13.76 22.21
N SER A 275 17.12 -14.81 22.21
CA SER A 275 15.71 -14.71 21.83
C SER A 275 14.93 -13.81 22.80
N TRP A 276 15.15 -13.93 24.11
CA TRP A 276 14.48 -13.11 25.11
C TRP A 276 14.85 -11.62 24.95
N CYS A 277 16.15 -11.31 24.81
CA CYS A 277 16.63 -9.94 24.62
C CYS A 277 16.12 -9.33 23.31
N ALA A 278 16.14 -10.10 22.21
CA ALA A 278 15.66 -9.62 20.91
C ALA A 278 14.16 -9.28 20.94
N ASN A 279 13.33 -10.13 21.56
CA ASN A 279 11.90 -9.86 21.67
C ASN A 279 11.61 -8.62 22.53
N TRP A 280 12.30 -8.44 23.66
CA TRP A 280 12.15 -7.24 24.48
C TRP A 280 12.61 -5.97 23.78
N PHE A 281 13.71 -6.04 23.01
CA PHE A 281 14.13 -4.94 22.16
C PHE A 281 13.03 -4.56 21.16
N CYS A 282 12.46 -5.53 20.44
CA CYS A 282 11.37 -5.28 19.50
C CYS A 282 10.14 -4.69 20.18
N ILE A 283 9.77 -5.14 21.39
CA ILE A 283 8.64 -4.59 22.15
C ILE A 283 8.90 -3.12 22.51
N ILE A 284 10.05 -2.81 23.12
CA ILE A 284 10.38 -1.44 23.53
C ILE A 284 10.46 -0.53 22.32
N PHE A 285 11.16 -0.96 21.27
CA PHE A 285 11.29 -0.22 20.03
C PHE A 285 9.94 -0.01 19.34
N GLY A 286 9.08 -1.04 19.28
CA GLY A 286 7.74 -0.96 18.72
C GLY A 286 6.83 0.01 19.47
N VAL A 287 6.88 0.02 20.82
CA VAL A 287 6.13 0.98 21.63
C VAL A 287 6.62 2.40 21.41
N LEU A 288 7.95 2.61 21.33
CA LEU A 288 8.52 3.92 21.00
C LEU A 288 8.08 4.38 19.61
N LEU A 289 8.09 3.51 18.60
CA LEU A 289 7.59 3.82 17.26
C LEU A 289 6.10 4.20 17.27
N MET A 290 5.26 3.43 17.98
CA MET A 290 3.82 3.68 18.10
C MET A 290 3.51 5.06 18.68
N ILE A 291 4.38 5.59 19.54
CA ILE A 291 4.20 6.92 20.16
C ILE A 291 4.85 8.01 19.31
N LEU A 292 6.13 7.86 18.98
CA LEU A 292 6.94 8.92 18.39
C LEU A 292 6.55 9.19 16.93
N ALA A 293 6.37 8.16 16.11
CA ALA A 293 6.08 8.35 14.70
C ALA A 293 4.75 9.09 14.46
N PRO A 294 3.63 8.75 15.12
CA PRO A 294 2.40 9.52 15.00
C PRO A 294 2.55 10.98 15.44
N ILE A 295 3.38 11.29 16.43
CA ILE A 295 3.64 12.69 16.83
C ILE A 295 4.34 13.45 15.69
N GLY A 296 5.35 12.86 15.06
CA GLY A 296 6.04 13.44 13.89
C GLY A 296 5.09 13.63 12.70
N ALA A 297 4.32 12.58 12.40
CA ALA A 297 3.33 12.54 11.33
C ALA A 297 2.23 13.60 11.50
N LEU A 298 1.61 13.67 12.69
CA LEU A 298 0.57 14.65 12.98
C LEU A 298 1.09 16.08 12.86
N ARG A 299 2.33 16.35 13.28
CA ARG A 299 2.94 17.67 13.06
C ARG A 299 3.07 17.99 11.57
N GLN A 300 3.51 17.03 10.74
CA GLN A 300 3.59 17.24 9.30
C GLN A 300 2.21 17.51 8.70
N VAL A 301 1.19 16.72 9.06
CA VAL A 301 -0.20 16.91 8.63
C VAL A 301 -0.72 18.29 9.04
N ILE A 302 -0.51 18.71 10.29
CA ILE A 302 -0.95 20.03 10.78
C ILE A 302 -0.29 21.16 9.98
N LEU A 303 1.01 21.03 9.67
CA LEU A 303 1.72 22.04 8.87
C LEU A 303 1.19 22.08 7.43
N GLN A 304 0.96 20.92 6.80
CA GLN A 304 0.42 20.85 5.45
C GLN A 304 -1.05 21.30 5.38
N ALA A 305 -1.84 21.02 6.40
CA ALA A 305 -3.26 21.38 6.47
C ALA A 305 -3.50 22.88 6.64
N LYS A 306 -2.56 23.63 7.23
CA LYS A 306 -2.66 25.10 7.36
C LYS A 306 -2.78 25.81 6.01
N ASP A 307 -2.08 25.28 5.02
CA ASP A 307 -2.03 25.86 3.67
C ASP A 307 -3.04 25.18 2.72
N HIS A 308 -3.77 24.16 3.20
CA HIS A 308 -4.73 23.40 2.42
C HIS A 308 -6.14 23.98 2.51
N LYS A 309 -6.75 24.26 1.36
CA LYS A 309 -8.17 24.62 1.28
C LYS A 309 -9.01 23.37 1.08
N PHE A 310 -9.74 22.98 2.12
CA PHE A 310 -10.70 21.88 2.02
C PHE A 310 -11.89 22.32 1.15
N TYR A 311 -12.13 21.57 0.06
CA TYR A 311 -13.35 21.66 -0.78
C TYR A 311 -13.62 23.00 -1.48
N LEU A 312 -12.59 23.82 -1.75
CA LEU A 312 -12.68 25.12 -2.44
C LEU A 312 -11.59 25.30 -3.51
#